data_AF-A0A9E4M758-F1
#
_entry.id   AF-A0A9E4M758-F1
#
_cell.length_a   1.000
_cell.length_b   1.000
_cell.length_c   1.000
_cell.angle_alpha   90.00
_cell.angle_beta   90.00
_cell.angle_gamma   90.00
#
_symmetry.space_group_name_H-M   'P 1'
#
loop_
_entity.id
_entity.type
_entity.pdbx_description
1 polymer ?
#
loop_
_entity_poly.entity_id
_entity_poly.type
_entity_poly.pdbx_seq_one_letter_code
_entity_poly.pdbx_strand_id
1 'polypeptide(L)'
;MAIFLAGLTSVLYGVFDFTGGMATRRSPVFAVAFWSNTTGLVLSTAIAVGHHMVVGASFTLPDLAWGGLSGLAGVIGVMFYFQGLAMGKMAVVSPVSAVTLSLVPFLF
;
A
#
# COMPACT_ATOMS: atom_id res chain seq x y z
N MET A 1 14.40 13.52 13.28
CA MET A 1 13.80 12.18 13.03
C MET A 1 12.76 12.22 11.91
N ALA A 2 11.71 13.04 12.02
CA ALA A 2 10.64 13.11 11.03
C ALA A 2 11.09 13.39 9.59
N ILE A 3 12.00 14.36 9.37
CA ILE A 3 12.52 14.69 8.02
C ILE A 3 13.26 13.51 7.40
N PHE A 4 14.04 12.78 8.19
CA PHE A 4 14.77 11.61 7.72
C PHE A 4 13.82 10.48 7.31
N LEU A 5 12.82 10.19 8.14
CA LEU A 5 11.78 9.20 7.82
C LEU A 5 11.00 9.61 6.58
N ALA A 6 10.62 10.89 6.45
CA ALA A 6 9.93 11.40 5.28
C ALA A 6 10.76 11.26 4.00
N GLY A 7 12.07 11.57 4.06
CA GLY A 7 12.99 11.36 2.95
C GLY A 7 13.13 9.89 2.57
N LEU A 8 13.27 9.00 3.56
CA LEU A 8 13.33 7.56 3.35
C LEU A 8 12.04 7.04 2.71
N THR A 9 10.88 7.44 3.23
CA THR A 9 9.57 7.09 2.68
C THR A 9 9.42 7.60 1.25
N SER A 10 9.85 8.82 0.95
CA SER A 10 9.81 9.37 -0.41
C SER A 10 10.64 8.54 -1.39
N VAL A 11 11.84 8.10 -1.01
CA VAL A 11 12.68 7.23 -1.83
C VAL A 11 12.02 5.86 -2.02
N LEU A 12 11.53 5.24 -0.94
CA LEU A 12 10.89 3.92 -1.00
C LEU A 12 9.63 3.94 -1.87
N TYR A 13 8.76 4.93 -1.72
CA TYR A 13 7.57 5.08 -2.56
C TYR A 13 7.92 5.39 -4.02
N GLY A 14 8.94 6.21 -4.28
CA GLY A 14 9.40 6.47 -5.65
C GLY A 14 9.91 5.20 -6.35
N VAL A 15 10.68 4.37 -5.64
CA VAL A 15 11.15 3.07 -6.15
C VAL A 15 9.99 2.10 -6.33
N PHE A 16 9.05 2.03 -5.38
CA PHE A 16 7.85 1.21 -5.48
C PHE A 16 7.01 1.59 -6.70
N ASP A 17 6.75 2.88 -6.89
CA ASP A 17 5.98 3.37 -8.03
C ASP A 17 6.66 2.94 -9.32
N PHE A 18 7.96 3.25 -9.48
CA PHE A 18 8.76 2.91 -10.65
C PHE A 18 8.78 1.42 -10.97
N THR A 19 9.04 0.57 -9.98
CA THR A 19 9.08 -0.88 -10.16
C THR A 19 7.69 -1.47 -10.40
N GLY A 20 6.68 -1.00 -9.69
CA GLY A 20 5.28 -1.41 -9.82
C GLY A 20 4.70 -1.10 -11.20
N GLY A 21 4.89 0.12 -11.72
CA GLY A 21 4.40 0.46 -13.07
C GLY A 21 5.21 -0.18 -14.21
N MET A 22 6.49 -0.52 -14.00
CA MET A 22 7.21 -1.37 -14.95
C MET A 22 6.69 -2.81 -14.94
N ALA A 23 6.36 -3.36 -13.77
CA ALA A 23 5.83 -4.71 -13.63
C ALA A 23 4.43 -4.84 -14.24
N THR A 24 3.54 -3.87 -14.03
CA THR A 24 2.18 -3.87 -14.61
C THR A 24 2.15 -3.72 -16.12
N ARG A 25 3.23 -3.22 -16.74
CA ARG A 25 3.39 -3.22 -18.21
C ARG A 25 3.78 -4.58 -18.79
N ARG A 26 4.42 -5.44 -17.98
CA ARG A 26 4.91 -6.76 -18.41
C ARG A 26 4.05 -7.92 -17.92
N SER A 27 3.14 -7.67 -16.99
CA SER A 27 2.32 -8.69 -16.33
C SER A 27 0.93 -8.14 -16.04
N PRO A 28 -0.09 -9.01 -15.97
CA PRO A 28 -1.44 -8.56 -15.65
C PRO A 28 -1.46 -7.86 -14.29
N VAL A 29 -2.11 -6.70 -14.23
CA VAL A 29 -2.27 -5.88 -13.02
C VAL A 29 -2.72 -6.72 -11.82
N PHE A 30 -3.62 -7.68 -12.07
CA PHE A 30 -4.12 -8.59 -11.06
C PHE A 30 -3.03 -9.46 -10.42
N ALA A 31 -2.08 -9.98 -11.20
CA ALA A 31 -0.99 -10.79 -10.68
C ALA A 31 -0.02 -9.95 -9.84
N VAL A 32 0.30 -8.72 -10.29
CA VAL A 32 1.18 -7.81 -9.54
C VAL A 32 0.53 -7.39 -8.22
N ALA A 33 -0.75 -7.04 -8.26
CA ALA A 33 -1.52 -6.69 -7.07
C ALA A 33 -1.67 -7.88 -6.10
N PHE A 34 -1.92 -9.08 -6.62
CA PHE A 34 -2.04 -10.30 -5.82
C PHE A 34 -0.75 -10.62 -5.09
N TRP A 35 0.39 -10.68 -5.79
CA TRP A 35 1.68 -10.96 -5.17
C TRP A 35 2.08 -9.88 -4.18
N SER A 36 1.89 -8.60 -4.53
CA SER A 36 2.24 -7.48 -3.62
C SER A 36 1.41 -7.52 -2.34
N ASN A 37 0.09 -7.69 -2.44
CA ASN A 37 -0.79 -7.77 -1.27
C ASN A 37 -0.55 -9.05 -0.46
N THR A 38 -0.30 -10.19 -1.10
CA THR A 38 0.02 -11.44 -0.39
C THR A 38 1.31 -11.30 0.40
N THR A 39 2.34 -10.71 -0.20
CA THR A 39 3.61 -10.48 0.50
C THR A 39 3.43 -9.53 1.67
N GLY A 40 2.67 -8.44 1.49
CA GLY A 40 2.31 -7.51 2.57
C GLY A 40 1.49 -8.16 3.68
N LEU A 41 0.54 -9.03 3.35
CA LEU A 41 -0.28 -9.77 4.31
C LEU A 41 0.58 -10.74 5.14
N VAL A 42 1.48 -11.49 4.49
CA VAL A 42 2.39 -12.42 5.18
C VAL A 42 3.33 -11.64 6.11
N LEU A 43 3.93 -10.55 5.64
CA LEU A 43 4.84 -9.75 6.46
C LEU A 43 4.13 -9.12 7.66
N SER A 44 2.96 -8.50 7.44
CA SER A 44 2.16 -7.88 8.50
C SER A 44 1.68 -8.92 9.52
N THR A 45 1.27 -10.10 9.07
CA THR A 45 0.90 -11.22 9.97
C THR A 45 2.09 -11.70 10.78
N ALA A 46 3.27 -11.86 10.16
CA ALA A 46 4.48 -12.27 10.86
C ALA A 46 4.90 -11.25 11.93
N ILE A 47 4.83 -9.96 11.61
CA ILE A 47 5.09 -8.87 12.57
C ILE A 47 4.04 -8.89 13.69
N ALA A 48 2.76 -9.05 13.37
CA ALA A 48 1.68 -9.11 14.36
C ALA A 48 1.85 -10.27 15.34
N VAL A 49 2.20 -11.46 14.85
CA VAL A 49 2.49 -12.65 15.68
C VAL A 49 3.73 -12.42 16.54
N GLY A 50 4.81 -11.86 15.96
CA GLY A 50 6.02 -11.52 16.71
C GLY A 50 5.76 -10.50 17.81
N HIS A 51 4.94 -9.47 17.52
CA HIS A 51 4.57 -8.45 18.49
C HIS A 51 3.66 -9.01 19.60
N HIS A 52 2.73 -9.90 19.26
CA HIS A 52 1.91 -10.61 20.24
C HIS A 52 2.77 -11.41 21.23
N MET A 53 3.82 -12.09 20.75
CA MET A 53 4.74 -12.84 21.61
C MET A 53 5.53 -11.96 22.58
N VAL A 54 5.83 -10.71 22.21
CA VAL A 54 6.64 -9.80 23.02
C VAL A 54 5.79 -8.95 23.98
N VAL A 55 4.59 -8.53 23.56
CA VAL A 55 3.80 -7.49 24.25
C VAL A 55 2.47 -8.04 24.82
N GLY A 56 2.02 -9.24 24.43
CA GLY A 56 0.78 -9.82 24.92
C GLY A 56 -0.48 -9.08 24.45
N ALA A 57 -0.47 -8.60 23.19
CA ALA A 57 -1.57 -7.86 22.62
C ALA A 57 -2.81 -8.76 22.41
N SER A 58 -3.97 -8.37 22.95
CA SER A 58 -5.24 -9.07 22.71
C SER A 58 -5.94 -8.47 21.51
N PHE A 59 -6.27 -9.30 20.51
CA PHE A 59 -7.07 -8.87 19.36
C PHE A 59 -8.55 -8.95 19.71
N THR A 60 -9.30 -7.87 19.49
CA THR A 60 -10.76 -7.92 19.63
C THR A 60 -11.42 -8.16 18.26
N LEU A 61 -12.62 -8.76 18.27
CA LEU A 61 -13.41 -9.00 17.04
C LEU A 61 -13.64 -7.72 16.21
N PRO A 62 -13.94 -6.56 16.82
CA PRO A 62 -14.07 -5.29 16.11
C PRO A 62 -12.79 -4.87 15.37
N ASP A 63 -11.61 -5.08 15.97
CA ASP A 63 -10.33 -4.72 15.34
C ASP A 63 -10.12 -5.53 14.06
N LEU A 64 -10.48 -6.82 14.09
CA LEU A 64 -10.37 -7.70 12.94
C LEU A 64 -11.38 -7.33 11.84
N ALA A 65 -12.59 -6.91 12.22
CA ALA A 65 -13.60 -6.44 11.27
C ALA A 65 -13.15 -5.15 10.56
N TRP A 66 -12.67 -4.16 11.31
CA TRP A 66 -12.12 -2.92 10.75
C TRP A 66 -10.85 -3.17 9.92
N GLY A 67 -9.99 -4.10 10.36
CA GLY A 67 -8.83 -4.56 9.59
C GLY A 67 -9.24 -5.19 8.26
N GLY A 68 -10.25 -6.06 8.26
CA GLY A 68 -10.78 -6.67 7.05
C GLY A 68 -11.40 -5.64 6.08
N LEU A 69 -12.24 -4.74 6.60
CA LEU A 69 -12.87 -3.66 5.80
C LEU A 69 -11.84 -2.71 5.20
N SER A 70 -10.86 -2.26 5.99
CA SER A 70 -9.78 -1.41 5.50
C SER A 70 -8.88 -2.11 4.49
N GLY A 71 -8.60 -3.40 4.69
CA GLY A 71 -7.88 -4.24 3.74
C GLY A 71 -8.59 -4.34 2.39
N LEU A 72 -9.90 -4.60 2.39
CA LEU A 72 -10.70 -4.64 1.16
C LEU A 72 -10.69 -3.31 0.41
N ALA A 73 -10.90 -2.20 1.13
CA ALA A 73 -10.81 -0.86 0.55
C ALA A 73 -9.41 -0.59 -0.02
N GLY A 74 -8.36 -1.01 0.67
CA GLY A 74 -6.97 -0.90 0.24
C GLY A 74 -6.68 -1.66 -1.05
N VAL A 75 -7.13 -2.93 -1.15
CA VAL A 75 -6.94 -3.75 -2.36
C VAL A 75 -7.63 -3.09 -3.56
N ILE A 76 -8.88 -2.65 -3.41
CA ILE A 76 -9.63 -1.96 -4.47
C ILE A 76 -8.87 -0.70 -4.92
N GLY A 77 -8.37 0.11 -3.98
CA GLY A 77 -7.58 1.30 -4.27
C GLY A 77 -6.29 1.01 -5.05
N VAL A 78 -5.54 -0.02 -4.62
CA VAL A 78 -4.31 -0.45 -5.30
C VAL A 78 -4.59 -0.95 -6.72
N MET A 79 -5.71 -1.64 -6.93
CA MET A 79 -6.09 -2.09 -8.28
C MET A 79 -6.37 -0.91 -9.21
N PHE A 80 -7.14 0.09 -8.76
CA PHE A 80 -7.37 1.30 -9.54
C PHE A 80 -6.08 2.08 -9.81
N TYR A 81 -5.17 2.15 -8.82
CA TYR A 81 -3.88 2.80 -8.97
C TYR A 81 -3.01 2.12 -10.05
N PHE A 82 -2.86 0.80 -9.97
CA PHE A 82 -2.09 0.05 -10.96
C PHE A 82 -2.75 0.05 -12.35
N GLN A 83 -4.08 0.08 -12.41
CA GLN A 83 -4.79 0.23 -13.68
C GLN A 83 -4.53 1.61 -14.31
N GLY A 84 -4.53 2.67 -13.51
CA GLY A 84 -4.14 4.02 -13.94
C GLY A 84 -2.71 4.06 -14.46
N LEU A 85 -1.77 3.42 -13.76
CA LEU A 85 -0.36 3.30 -14.17
C LEU A 85 -0.19 2.54 -15.50
N ALA A 86 -1.02 1.53 -15.74
CA ALA A 86 -0.99 0.75 -16.97
C ALA A 86 -1.56 1.52 -18.17
N MET A 87 -2.61 2.32 -17.98
CA MET A 87 -3.27 3.09 -19.06
C MET A 87 -2.56 4.42 -19.37
N GLY A 88 -1.90 5.03 -18.37
CA GLY A 88 -1.35 6.37 -18.46
C GLY A 88 0.18 6.47 -18.54
N LYS A 89 0.67 7.70 -18.64
CA LYS A 89 2.08 8.02 -18.38
C LYS A 89 2.34 7.87 -16.89
N MET A 90 3.13 6.86 -16.55
CA MET A 90 3.55 6.54 -15.19
C MET A 90 4.06 7.75 -14.38
N ALA A 91 4.84 8.63 -15.02
CA ALA A 91 5.37 9.85 -14.43
C ALA A 91 4.31 10.92 -14.09
N VAL A 92 3.05 10.72 -14.49
CA VAL A 92 1.93 11.62 -14.19
C VAL A 92 0.98 10.99 -13.17
N VAL A 93 0.68 9.70 -13.34
CA VAL A 93 -0.28 9.01 -12.46
C VAL A 93 0.23 8.92 -11.03
N SER A 94 1.50 8.56 -10.81
CA SER A 94 2.08 8.48 -9.46
C SER A 94 2.03 9.84 -8.72
N PRO A 95 2.51 10.95 -9.29
CA PRO A 95 2.42 12.26 -8.63
C PRO A 95 0.98 12.73 -8.40
N VAL A 96 0.07 12.53 -9.36
CA VAL A 96 -1.33 12.94 -9.21
C VAL A 96 -2.01 12.16 -8.08
N SER A 97 -1.79 10.84 -8.02
CA SER A 97 -2.27 10.02 -6.92
C SER A 97 -1.68 10.44 -5.57
N ALA A 98 -0.37 10.74 -5.52
CA ALA A 98 0.28 11.22 -4.30
C ALA A 98 -0.31 12.55 -3.80
N VAL A 99 -0.52 13.52 -4.69
CA VAL A 99 -1.14 14.81 -4.34
C VAL A 99 -2.59 14.60 -3.88
N THR A 100 -3.35 13.77 -4.59
CA THR A 100 -4.75 13.49 -4.23
C THR A 100 -4.84 12.88 -2.84
N LEU A 101 -4.04 11.84 -2.55
CA LEU A 101 -4.01 11.19 -1.24
C LEU A 101 -3.50 12.13 -0.14
N SER A 102 -2.57 13.02 -0.44
CA SER A 102 -2.06 14.01 0.52
C SER A 102 -3.11 15.07 0.88
N LEU A 103 -4.06 15.36 -0.02
CA LEU A 103 -5.12 16.33 0.21
C LEU A 103 -6.30 15.76 1.01
N VAL A 104 -6.53 14.45 0.97
CA VAL A 104 -7.66 13.78 1.65
C VAL A 104 -7.76 14.14 3.15
N PRO A 105 -6.68 14.13 3.96
CA PRO A 105 -6.76 14.49 5.38
C PRO A 105 -7.18 15.94 5.65
N PHE A 106 -7.05 16.85 4.68
CA PHE A 106 -7.44 18.25 4.84
C PHE A 106 -8.95 18.49 4.66
N LEU A 107 -9.70 17.46 4.22
CA LEU A 107 -11.14 17.53 4.01
C LEU A 107 -11.95 17.17 5.27
N PHE A 108 -11.30 16.71 6.32
CA PHE A 108 -11.90 16.28 7.59
C PHE A 108 -11.21 16.98 8.77
#